data_AF-A0A2N1MWW0-F1
#
_entry.id   AF-A0A2N1MWW0-F1
#
_cell.length_a   1.000
_cell.length_b   1.000
_cell.length_c   1.000
_cell.angle_alpha   90.00
_cell.angle_beta   90.00
_cell.angle_gamma   90.00
#
_symmetry.space_group_name_H-M   'P 1'
#
loop_
_entity.id
_entity.type
_entity.pdbx_description
1 polymer ?
#
loop_
_entity_poly.entity_id
_entity_poly.type
_entity_poly.pdbx_seq_one_letter_code
_entity_poly.pdbx_strand_id
1 'polypeptide(L)'
;MRIFDQLNGLKSVHIIDCLSLNNYFAQQIINLTKPFKLKSLSLREISESEIESLKLLIQKSCDYLENFGKKNYQTSSKKEKKLKRGCSIIFEQLNVLESVHLINCNSLNTGFSQQVINLTKPLKLKSLFIQELGAISEIDSLQLLIQKSCDYLENFGYDCGLIYPPGLIQIPQAMRQLFELIVKHCKNIKFLDLNINDNPIIYPALNLIENIKHNLNYLTISIHDNNGHNSIILQKLGKIIPLKLEYLHLYLYYIKAYDFEVFLKSSQDTFTKKLLISNITKGQDILPSIKTYIMKKRRVKYLAINNALFRSEFVSDELFSLEDEVKEFMLYDIKVKSYYGLAINMDDFMKEVI
;
A
#
# COMPACT_ATOMS: atom_id res chain seq x y z
N MET A 1 22.52 3.21 -27.36
CA MET A 1 22.11 3.70 -28.69
C MET A 1 20.91 2.93 -29.27
N ARG A 2 21.00 1.66 -29.70
CA ARG A 2 19.89 0.95 -30.42
C ARG A 2 18.53 0.78 -29.70
N ILE A 3 18.48 0.76 -28.36
CA ILE A 3 17.22 0.55 -27.59
C ILE A 3 16.37 1.84 -27.55
N PHE A 4 17.00 3.02 -27.50
CA PHE A 4 16.28 4.29 -27.34
C PHE A 4 15.60 4.77 -28.63
N ASP A 5 16.14 4.39 -29.80
CA ASP A 5 15.53 4.70 -31.10
C ASP A 5 14.13 4.06 -31.27
N GLN A 6 13.86 2.97 -30.54
CA GLN A 6 12.58 2.25 -30.56
C GLN A 6 11.51 2.88 -29.64
N LEU A 7 11.88 3.76 -28.69
CA LEU A 7 10.93 4.38 -27.76
C LEU A 7 9.87 5.24 -28.47
N ASN A 8 10.20 5.76 -29.65
CA ASN A 8 9.30 6.59 -30.46
C ASN A 8 8.15 5.79 -31.10
N GLY A 9 8.27 4.46 -31.16
CA GLY A 9 7.21 3.58 -31.62
C GLY A 9 6.25 3.14 -30.52
N LEU A 10 6.55 3.45 -29.26
CA LEU A 10 5.75 3.04 -28.11
C LEU A 10 4.60 4.02 -27.85
N LYS A 11 3.41 3.47 -27.59
CA LYS A 11 2.22 4.25 -27.22
C LYS A 11 2.42 5.02 -25.91
N SER A 12 3.16 4.43 -24.98
CA SER A 12 3.60 5.03 -23.72
C SER A 12 4.83 4.34 -23.16
N VAL A 13 5.56 5.07 -22.31
CA VAL A 13 6.71 4.59 -21.54
C VAL A 13 6.40 4.78 -20.06
N HIS A 14 6.58 3.73 -19.26
CA HIS A 14 6.40 3.77 -17.81
C HIS A 14 7.72 3.31 -17.18
N ILE A 15 8.37 4.21 -16.44
CA ILE A 15 9.55 3.91 -15.62
C ILE A 15 9.02 3.69 -14.22
N ILE A 16 8.94 2.44 -13.76
CA ILE A 16 8.44 2.11 -12.43
C ILE A 16 9.58 1.46 -11.63
N ASP A 17 9.72 1.84 -10.37
CA ASP A 17 10.67 1.22 -9.44
C ASP A 17 12.15 1.32 -9.86
N CYS A 18 12.50 2.42 -10.54
CA CYS A 18 13.86 2.67 -11.00
C CYS A 18 14.76 3.08 -9.82
N LEU A 19 15.83 2.32 -9.55
CA LEU A 19 16.75 2.57 -8.44
C LEU A 19 17.27 4.01 -8.41
N SER A 20 17.76 4.50 -9.55
CA SER A 20 18.24 5.87 -9.70
C SER A 20 18.27 6.26 -11.19
N LEU A 21 18.21 7.56 -11.48
CA LEU A 21 18.36 8.08 -12.84
C LEU A 21 19.84 8.31 -13.16
N ASN A 22 20.53 7.29 -13.62
CA ASN A 22 21.88 7.44 -14.18
C ASN A 22 21.92 8.62 -15.19
N ASN A 23 22.87 9.55 -15.02
CA ASN A 23 23.05 10.71 -15.91
C ASN A 23 23.18 10.33 -17.40
N TYR A 24 23.74 9.18 -17.72
CA TYR A 24 23.80 8.62 -19.07
C TYR A 24 22.43 8.20 -19.62
N PHE A 25 21.53 7.71 -18.77
CA PHE A 25 20.15 7.38 -19.14
C PHE A 25 19.35 8.65 -19.41
N ALA A 26 19.43 9.62 -18.50
CA ALA A 26 18.78 10.91 -18.68
C ALA A 26 19.29 11.64 -19.94
N GLN A 27 20.60 11.69 -20.16
CA GLN A 27 21.18 12.27 -21.37
C GLN A 27 20.73 11.56 -22.65
N GLN A 28 20.64 10.23 -22.66
CA GLN A 28 20.11 9.50 -23.82
C GLN A 28 18.65 9.84 -24.11
N ILE A 29 17.82 9.98 -23.08
CA ILE A 29 16.43 10.41 -23.24
C ILE A 29 16.33 11.87 -23.71
N ILE A 30 17.14 12.76 -23.13
CA ILE A 30 17.18 14.18 -23.51
C ILE A 30 17.64 14.33 -24.97
N ASN A 31 18.56 13.49 -25.44
CA ASN A 31 19.07 13.55 -26.81
C ASN A 31 18.13 12.92 -27.85
N LEU A 32 16.98 12.36 -27.44
CA LEU A 32 15.94 11.93 -28.38
C LEU A 32 15.37 13.14 -29.13
N THR A 33 15.45 13.10 -30.45
CA THR A 33 14.92 14.14 -31.35
C THR A 33 13.43 13.99 -31.64
N LYS A 34 12.86 12.81 -31.37
CA LYS A 34 11.44 12.52 -31.49
C LYS A 34 10.78 12.49 -30.10
N PRO A 35 9.52 12.95 -29.98
CA PRO A 35 8.80 12.92 -28.71
C PRO A 35 8.45 11.47 -28.33
N PHE A 36 8.69 11.11 -27.07
CA PHE A 36 8.25 9.85 -26.48
C PHE A 36 7.31 10.15 -25.31
N LYS A 37 6.31 9.29 -25.10
CA LYS A 37 5.23 9.54 -24.14
C LYS A 37 5.55 8.88 -22.80
N LEU A 38 6.40 9.49 -21.99
CA LEU A 38 6.65 8.99 -20.62
C LEU A 38 5.41 9.25 -19.77
N LYS A 39 4.59 8.23 -19.54
CA LYS A 39 3.36 8.29 -18.75
C LYS A 39 3.58 8.08 -17.27
N SER A 40 4.63 7.37 -16.86
CA SER A 40 4.87 7.14 -15.43
C SER A 40 6.34 7.14 -15.08
N LEU A 41 6.69 7.70 -13.93
CA LEU A 41 8.05 7.77 -13.41
C LEU A 41 8.05 7.51 -11.89
N SER A 42 8.54 6.35 -11.46
CA SER A 42 8.75 6.01 -10.04
C SER A 42 10.22 5.72 -9.77
N LEU A 43 10.80 6.41 -8.80
CA LEU A 43 12.23 6.36 -8.45
C LEU A 43 12.43 5.84 -7.03
N ARG A 44 13.42 4.98 -6.77
CA ARG A 44 13.73 4.49 -5.41
C ARG A 44 14.67 5.41 -4.64
N GLU A 45 15.56 6.10 -5.34
CA GLU A 45 16.49 7.07 -4.77
C GLU A 45 16.65 8.23 -5.75
N ILE A 46 16.85 9.44 -5.21
CA ILE A 46 17.21 10.62 -6.00
C ILE A 46 18.42 11.25 -5.32
N SER A 47 19.59 11.07 -5.92
CA SER A 47 20.81 11.74 -5.50
C SER A 47 20.87 13.17 -6.05
N GLU A 48 21.66 14.06 -5.41
CA GLU A 48 21.81 15.45 -5.86
C GLU A 48 22.29 15.56 -7.31
N SER A 49 23.17 14.66 -7.73
CA SER A 49 23.70 14.58 -9.10
C SER A 49 22.64 14.30 -10.16
N GLU A 50 21.46 13.84 -9.76
CA GLU A 50 20.39 13.41 -10.65
C GLU A 50 19.25 14.44 -10.74
N ILE A 51 19.27 15.51 -9.93
CA ILE A 51 18.21 16.52 -9.89
C ILE A 51 18.07 17.24 -11.23
N GLU A 52 19.17 17.68 -11.84
CA GLU A 52 19.11 18.36 -13.15
C GLU A 52 18.65 17.40 -14.25
N SER A 53 19.15 16.15 -14.22
CA SER A 53 18.72 15.08 -15.11
C SER A 53 17.22 14.80 -14.99
N LEU A 54 16.68 14.80 -13.77
CA LEU A 54 15.27 14.61 -13.48
C LEU A 54 14.42 15.80 -13.96
N LYS A 55 14.87 17.04 -13.73
CA LYS A 55 14.20 18.25 -14.24
C LYS A 55 14.07 18.22 -15.75
N LEU A 56 15.18 17.92 -16.45
CA LEU A 56 15.22 17.84 -17.90
C LEU A 56 14.32 16.71 -18.43
N LEU A 57 14.32 15.56 -17.76
CA LEU A 57 13.44 14.43 -18.09
C LEU A 57 11.96 14.80 -17.95
N ILE A 58 11.60 15.43 -16.83
CA ILE A 58 10.23 15.88 -16.56
C ILE A 58 9.84 16.95 -17.59
N GLN A 59 10.65 17.97 -17.82
CA GLN A 59 10.39 19.02 -18.80
C GLN A 59 10.15 18.48 -20.22
N LYS A 60 10.93 17.49 -20.65
CA LYS A 60 10.73 16.81 -21.96
C LYS A 60 9.47 15.95 -22.02
N SER A 61 8.98 15.52 -20.85
CA SER A 61 7.90 14.55 -20.71
C SER A 61 6.59 15.18 -20.22
N CYS A 62 6.59 16.46 -19.85
CA CYS A 62 5.49 17.14 -19.14
C CYS A 62 4.12 16.97 -19.82
N ASP A 63 4.08 16.98 -21.15
CA ASP A 63 2.82 16.84 -21.90
C ASP A 63 2.25 15.41 -21.90
N TYR A 64 3.03 14.43 -21.43
CA TYR A 64 2.69 13.01 -21.46
C TYR A 64 2.77 12.30 -20.10
N LEU A 65 3.36 12.94 -19.09
CA LEU A 65 3.55 12.37 -17.75
C LEU A 65 2.23 12.37 -16.99
N GLU A 66 1.72 11.18 -16.71
CA GLU A 66 0.45 10.96 -16.02
C GLU A 66 0.66 10.62 -14.55
N ASN A 67 1.78 9.95 -14.20
CA ASN A 67 2.08 9.47 -12.84
C ASN A 67 3.55 9.71 -12.42
N PHE A 68 3.79 10.17 -11.18
CA PHE A 68 5.12 10.25 -10.57
C PHE A 68 5.12 9.64 -9.17
N GLY A 69 6.15 8.87 -8.83
CA GLY A 69 6.34 8.22 -7.52
C GLY A 69 7.79 8.26 -7.03
N LYS A 70 7.97 8.20 -5.70
CA LYS A 70 9.30 8.18 -5.07
C LYS A 70 9.27 7.23 -3.87
N LYS A 71 10.04 6.14 -3.89
CA LYS A 71 10.37 5.39 -2.67
C LYS A 71 11.52 6.10 -1.95
N ASN A 72 11.55 6.11 -0.62
CA ASN A 72 12.70 6.59 0.14
C ASN A 72 13.23 5.43 0.98
N TYR A 73 14.49 5.05 0.83
CA TYR A 73 15.19 4.23 1.83
C TYR A 73 16.12 5.13 2.64
N GLN A 74 16.23 4.87 3.95
CA GLN A 74 17.03 5.68 4.87
C GLN A 74 18.48 5.84 4.36
N THR A 75 18.94 7.08 4.22
CA THR A 75 20.38 7.39 4.30
C THR A 75 20.59 8.49 5.32
N SER A 76 21.06 8.10 6.51
CA SER A 76 21.49 9.00 7.56
C SER A 76 22.75 9.78 7.14
N SER A 77 22.65 11.08 6.87
CA SER A 77 23.71 12.08 7.11
C SER A 77 23.27 13.49 6.72
N LYS A 78 24.06 14.49 7.12
CA LYS A 78 23.95 15.97 6.96
C LYS A 78 23.57 16.53 5.56
N LYS A 79 23.28 15.71 4.55
CA LYS A 79 22.82 16.06 3.19
C LYS A 79 21.38 16.61 3.12
N GLU A 80 20.56 16.44 4.16
CA GLU A 80 19.14 16.83 4.17
C GLU A 80 18.85 18.33 3.98
N LYS A 81 19.81 19.24 4.25
CA LYS A 81 19.54 20.70 4.18
C LYS A 81 19.62 21.30 2.76
N LYS A 82 20.34 20.68 1.81
CA LYS A 82 20.49 21.19 0.43
C LYS A 82 19.56 20.51 -0.59
N LEU A 83 19.17 19.25 -0.35
CA LEU A 83 18.12 18.55 -1.11
C LEU A 83 16.76 19.32 -1.12
N LYS A 84 16.56 20.20 -0.11
CA LYS A 84 15.39 21.08 0.09
C LYS A 84 15.04 22.00 -1.08
N ARG A 85 16.03 22.41 -1.89
CA ARG A 85 15.84 23.40 -2.97
C ARG A 85 15.57 22.78 -4.35
N GLY A 86 16.04 21.55 -4.58
CA GLY A 86 15.88 20.88 -5.87
C GLY A 86 14.46 20.33 -6.10
N CYS A 87 13.84 19.80 -5.04
CA CYS A 87 12.46 19.31 -5.10
C CYS A 87 11.45 20.44 -5.37
N SER A 88 11.63 21.64 -4.80
CA SER A 88 10.61 22.71 -4.89
C SER A 88 10.30 23.15 -6.32
N ILE A 89 11.29 23.13 -7.21
CA ILE A 89 11.14 23.53 -8.62
C ILE A 89 10.42 22.44 -9.43
N ILE A 90 10.53 21.17 -9.04
CA ILE A 90 9.88 20.05 -9.74
C ILE A 90 8.36 20.12 -9.56
N PHE A 91 7.88 20.55 -8.39
CA PHE A 91 6.45 20.56 -8.04
C PHE A 91 5.63 21.64 -8.74
N GLU A 92 6.21 22.81 -9.01
CA GLU A 92 5.54 23.88 -9.78
C GLU A 92 5.19 23.42 -11.21
N GLN A 93 5.96 22.47 -11.75
CA GLN A 93 5.73 21.86 -13.05
C GLN A 93 4.74 20.67 -13.01
N LEU A 94 4.36 20.15 -11.84
CA LEU A 94 3.42 19.02 -11.72
C LEU A 94 1.94 19.41 -11.89
N ASN A 95 1.65 20.71 -12.08
CA ASN A 95 0.31 21.21 -12.35
C ASN A 95 -0.31 20.69 -13.68
N VAL A 96 0.48 19.96 -14.49
CA VAL A 96 0.06 19.30 -15.72
C VAL A 96 -0.26 17.80 -15.55
N LEU A 97 0.08 17.20 -14.40
CA LEU A 97 -0.12 15.77 -14.19
C LEU A 97 -1.60 15.40 -14.04
N GLU A 98 -2.00 14.27 -14.64
CA GLU A 98 -3.33 13.71 -14.46
C GLU A 98 -3.53 13.15 -13.04
N SER A 99 -2.50 12.49 -12.48
CA SER A 99 -2.51 12.01 -11.11
C SER A 99 -1.12 11.96 -10.46
N VAL A 100 -1.10 11.99 -9.13
CA VAL A 100 0.12 11.80 -8.34
C VAL A 100 -0.04 10.58 -7.44
N HIS A 101 1.05 9.83 -7.30
CA HIS A 101 1.09 8.61 -6.51
C HIS A 101 2.31 8.64 -5.59
N LEU A 102 2.09 8.85 -4.30
CA LEU A 102 3.14 8.85 -3.28
C LEU A 102 3.18 7.48 -2.62
N ILE A 103 4.29 6.76 -2.79
CA ILE A 103 4.39 5.34 -2.42
C ILE A 103 5.70 5.10 -1.68
N ASN A 104 5.65 4.41 -0.53
CA ASN A 104 6.79 4.17 0.35
C ASN A 104 7.50 5.48 0.76
N CYS A 105 6.70 6.45 1.20
CA CYS A 105 7.21 7.71 1.70
C CYS A 105 7.59 7.58 3.18
N ASN A 106 8.90 7.48 3.47
CA ASN A 106 9.45 7.38 4.84
C ASN A 106 9.44 8.70 5.63
N SER A 107 8.97 9.80 5.03
CA SER A 107 8.77 11.11 5.67
C SER A 107 8.12 12.06 4.67
N LEU A 108 7.04 12.74 5.06
CA LEU A 108 6.56 13.94 4.38
C LEU A 108 7.04 15.15 5.16
N ASN A 109 8.12 15.78 4.70
CA ASN A 109 8.60 16.99 5.36
C ASN A 109 7.56 18.13 5.21
N THR A 110 7.52 19.01 6.21
CA THR A 110 6.58 20.15 6.26
C THR A 110 6.70 21.07 5.04
N GLY A 111 7.90 21.19 4.47
CA GLY A 111 8.14 21.98 3.25
C GLY A 111 7.44 21.41 2.01
N PHE A 112 7.38 20.09 1.89
CA PHE A 112 6.68 19.39 0.81
C PHE A 112 5.18 19.62 0.90
N SER A 113 4.57 19.38 2.06
CA SER A 113 3.12 19.60 2.22
C SER A 113 2.77 21.07 1.98
N GLN A 114 3.59 22.02 2.46
CA GLN A 114 3.33 23.44 2.20
C GLN A 114 3.41 23.80 0.71
N GLN A 115 4.33 23.20 -0.05
CA GLN A 115 4.41 23.39 -1.49
C GLN A 115 3.17 22.86 -2.19
N VAL A 116 2.72 21.65 -1.86
CA VAL A 116 1.50 21.05 -2.44
C VAL A 116 0.26 21.90 -2.12
N ILE A 117 0.15 22.40 -0.88
CA ILE A 117 -0.95 23.27 -0.45
C ILE A 117 -0.96 24.60 -1.21
N ASN A 118 0.21 25.13 -1.55
CA ASN A 118 0.38 26.40 -2.23
C ASN A 118 0.26 26.32 -3.76
N LEU A 119 0.03 25.12 -4.32
CA LEU A 119 -0.19 24.98 -5.76
C LEU A 119 -1.45 25.72 -6.19
N THR A 120 -1.37 26.46 -7.30
CA THR A 120 -2.49 27.22 -7.87
C THR A 120 -3.57 26.32 -8.46
N LYS A 121 -3.21 25.08 -8.84
CA LYS A 121 -4.15 24.01 -9.22
C LYS A 121 -4.10 22.87 -8.20
N PRO A 122 -5.25 22.26 -7.85
CA PRO A 122 -5.28 21.16 -6.90
C PRO A 122 -4.57 19.92 -7.46
N LEU A 123 -3.66 19.37 -6.65
CA LEU A 123 -2.95 18.13 -6.96
C LEU A 123 -3.91 16.94 -6.88
N LYS A 124 -4.02 16.15 -7.96
CA LYS A 124 -4.84 14.92 -7.97
C LYS A 124 -4.07 13.73 -7.40
N LEU A 125 -3.82 13.76 -6.10
CA LEU A 125 -3.15 12.66 -5.41
C LEU A 125 -4.09 11.44 -5.29
N LYS A 126 -3.83 10.40 -6.08
CA LYS A 126 -4.64 9.16 -6.14
C LYS A 126 -4.15 8.06 -5.20
N SER A 127 -2.85 8.02 -4.91
CA SER A 127 -2.26 7.03 -4.00
C SER A 127 -1.39 7.70 -2.97
N LEU A 128 -1.57 7.33 -1.70
CA LEU A 128 -0.74 7.76 -0.59
C LEU A 128 -0.42 6.58 0.31
N PHE A 129 0.82 6.10 0.25
CA PHE A 129 1.33 5.03 1.10
C PHE A 129 2.54 5.53 1.89
N ILE A 130 2.39 5.50 3.21
CA ILE A 130 3.31 6.09 4.17
C ILE A 130 4.00 4.96 4.93
N GLN A 131 5.31 5.08 5.08
CA GLN A 131 6.13 4.17 5.88
C GLN A 131 6.82 4.96 6.99
N GLU A 132 7.06 4.32 8.14
CA GLU A 132 8.00 4.79 9.18
C GLU A 132 7.86 6.29 9.53
N LEU A 133 6.75 6.70 10.16
CA LEU A 133 6.62 8.08 10.66
C LEU A 133 7.63 8.35 11.78
N GLY A 134 8.52 9.31 11.54
CA GLY A 134 9.61 9.65 12.46
C GLY A 134 9.28 10.80 13.42
N ALA A 135 8.27 11.62 13.10
CA ALA A 135 7.91 12.79 13.91
C ALA A 135 6.42 13.19 13.79
N ILE A 136 5.89 13.81 14.86
CA ILE A 136 4.51 14.31 14.90
C ILE A 136 4.25 15.38 13.83
N SER A 137 5.23 16.22 13.52
CA SER A 137 5.11 17.28 12.50
C SER A 137 4.89 16.72 11.07
N GLU A 138 5.24 15.46 10.84
CA GLU A 138 4.93 14.76 9.59
C GLU A 138 3.43 14.41 9.52
N ILE A 139 2.78 14.21 10.66
CA ILE A 139 1.34 13.91 10.73
C ILE A 139 0.52 15.18 10.47
N ASP A 140 0.91 16.33 11.00
CA ASP A 140 0.28 17.62 10.66
C ASP A 140 0.36 17.88 9.14
N SER A 141 1.51 17.58 8.55
CA SER A 141 1.78 17.70 7.12
C SER A 141 0.93 16.75 6.28
N LEU A 142 0.67 15.54 6.80
CA LEU A 142 -0.23 14.56 6.21
C LEU A 142 -1.69 15.00 6.27
N GLN A 143 -2.14 15.51 7.42
CA GLN A 143 -3.51 15.98 7.60
C GLN A 143 -3.85 17.05 6.55
N LEU A 144 -2.96 18.02 6.35
CA LEU A 144 -3.15 19.07 5.35
C LEU A 144 -3.17 18.52 3.91
N LEU A 145 -2.29 17.56 3.59
CA LEU A 145 -2.26 16.93 2.27
C LEU A 145 -3.55 16.17 1.98
N ILE A 146 -4.04 15.41 2.96
CA ILE A 146 -5.28 14.65 2.88
C ILE A 146 -6.48 15.60 2.69
N GLN A 147 -6.56 16.69 3.46
CA GLN A 147 -7.62 17.69 3.30
C GLN A 147 -7.71 18.27 1.88
N LYS A 148 -6.56 18.44 1.20
CA LYS A 148 -6.50 18.98 -0.17
C LYS A 148 -6.74 17.94 -1.25
N SER A 149 -6.56 16.66 -0.93
CA SER A 149 -6.47 15.59 -1.93
C SER A 149 -7.57 14.53 -1.82
N CYS A 150 -8.35 14.52 -0.74
CA CYS A 150 -9.31 13.45 -0.44
C CYS A 150 -10.30 13.15 -1.56
N ASP A 151 -10.69 14.16 -2.35
CA ASP A 151 -11.62 13.98 -3.47
C ASP A 151 -11.06 13.04 -4.55
N TYR A 152 -9.72 12.97 -4.68
CA TYR A 152 -9.02 12.16 -5.66
C TYR A 152 -8.38 10.91 -5.08
N LEU A 153 -8.31 10.77 -3.74
CA LEU A 153 -7.60 9.69 -3.09
C LEU A 153 -8.37 8.37 -3.24
N GLU A 154 -7.77 7.43 -3.97
CA GLU A 154 -8.33 6.10 -4.23
C GLU A 154 -7.59 5.00 -3.46
N ASN A 155 -6.32 5.24 -3.10
CA ASN A 155 -5.48 4.24 -2.45
C ASN A 155 -4.75 4.86 -1.27
N PHE A 156 -4.94 4.25 -0.10
CA PHE A 156 -4.32 4.72 1.12
C PHE A 156 -3.65 3.55 1.85
N GLY A 157 -2.45 3.77 2.34
CA GLY A 157 -1.84 2.82 3.25
C GLY A 157 -0.87 3.43 4.23
N TYR A 158 -0.76 2.74 5.36
CA TYR A 158 0.13 3.10 6.45
C TYR A 158 0.80 1.87 7.02
N ASP A 159 2.13 1.88 7.00
CA ASP A 159 2.98 0.91 7.67
C ASP A 159 3.83 1.61 8.75
N CYS A 160 3.57 1.29 10.02
CA CYS A 160 4.31 1.85 11.15
C CYS A 160 5.70 1.23 11.35
N GLY A 161 6.08 0.23 10.54
CA GLY A 161 7.26 -0.59 10.82
C GLY A 161 7.07 -1.43 12.09
N LEU A 162 8.04 -2.29 12.39
CA LEU A 162 7.91 -3.29 13.47
C LEU A 162 8.13 -2.70 14.88
N ILE A 163 8.76 -1.53 15.02
CA ILE A 163 9.20 -0.97 16.31
C ILE A 163 9.14 0.56 16.26
N TYR A 164 8.34 1.18 17.12
CA TYR A 164 8.48 2.61 17.39
C TYR A 164 9.83 2.88 18.05
N PRO A 165 10.62 3.86 17.57
CA PRO A 165 11.71 4.39 18.36
C PRO A 165 11.23 4.73 19.79
N PRO A 166 11.95 4.31 20.84
CA PRO A 166 11.58 4.64 22.22
C PRO A 166 11.36 6.15 22.38
N GLY A 167 10.19 6.55 22.88
CA GLY A 167 9.85 7.97 23.13
C GLY A 167 8.79 8.60 22.20
N LEU A 168 8.28 7.88 21.19
CA LEU A 168 7.27 8.39 20.24
C LEU A 168 5.81 8.02 20.61
N ILE A 169 5.47 8.15 21.89
CA ILE A 169 4.15 7.75 22.46
C ILE A 169 2.95 8.50 21.83
N GLN A 170 3.20 9.63 21.17
CA GLN A 170 2.15 10.48 20.60
C GLN A 170 1.72 10.09 19.17
N ILE A 171 2.50 9.26 18.45
CA ILE A 171 2.18 8.86 17.06
C ILE A 171 0.82 8.15 16.97
N PRO A 172 0.48 7.17 17.85
CA PRO A 172 -0.83 6.53 17.80
C PRO A 172 -1.99 7.52 17.93
N GLN A 173 -1.86 8.56 18.77
CA GLN A 173 -2.89 9.58 18.94
C GLN A 173 -3.06 10.46 17.70
N ALA A 174 -1.95 10.86 17.08
CA ALA A 174 -1.97 11.68 15.88
C ALA A 174 -2.47 10.86 14.66
N MET A 175 -2.19 9.55 14.62
CA MET A 175 -2.78 8.65 13.62
C MET A 175 -4.27 8.42 13.79
N ARG A 176 -4.75 8.35 15.03
CA ARG A 176 -6.19 8.39 15.30
C ARG A 176 -6.85 9.63 14.67
N GLN A 177 -6.27 10.82 14.85
CA GLN A 177 -6.77 12.05 14.23
C GLN A 177 -6.72 12.00 12.70
N LEU A 178 -5.66 11.42 12.14
CA LEU A 178 -5.53 11.23 10.69
C LEU A 178 -6.66 10.34 10.15
N PHE A 179 -6.97 9.21 10.80
CA PHE A 179 -8.06 8.33 10.38
C PHE A 179 -9.43 9.00 10.53
N GLU A 180 -9.66 9.77 11.60
CA GLU A 180 -10.88 10.57 11.75
C GLU A 180 -11.04 11.60 10.62
N LEU A 181 -9.94 12.23 10.19
CA LEU A 181 -9.92 13.13 9.04
C LEU A 181 -10.25 12.39 7.73
N ILE A 182 -9.63 11.23 7.48
CA ILE A 182 -9.89 10.42 6.29
C ILE A 182 -11.36 10.00 6.26
N VAL A 183 -11.91 9.49 7.35
CA VAL A 183 -13.35 9.16 7.47
C VAL A 183 -14.25 10.33 7.09
N LYS A 184 -13.87 11.55 7.51
CA LYS A 184 -14.68 12.74 7.26
C LYS A 184 -14.64 13.20 5.80
N HIS A 185 -13.51 13.05 5.13
CA HIS A 185 -13.24 13.73 3.86
C HIS A 185 -13.03 12.80 2.66
N CYS A 186 -12.45 11.61 2.85
CA CYS A 186 -12.01 10.72 1.78
C CYS A 186 -13.04 9.60 1.56
N LYS A 187 -13.91 9.76 0.56
CA LYS A 187 -14.96 8.78 0.27
C LYS A 187 -14.60 7.75 -0.80
N ASN A 188 -13.59 8.04 -1.62
CA ASN A 188 -13.30 7.29 -2.85
C ASN A 188 -12.25 6.18 -2.69
N ILE A 189 -11.85 5.86 -1.45
CA ILE A 189 -10.81 4.86 -1.18
C ILE A 189 -11.31 3.47 -1.59
N LYS A 190 -10.59 2.84 -2.52
CA LYS A 190 -10.80 1.49 -3.06
C LYS A 190 -9.77 0.49 -2.54
N PHE A 191 -8.57 0.97 -2.21
CA PHE A 191 -7.49 0.18 -1.66
C PHE A 191 -7.06 0.73 -0.30
N LEU A 192 -7.08 -0.13 0.72
CA LEU A 192 -6.69 0.22 2.07
C LEU A 192 -5.69 -0.81 2.62
N ASP A 193 -4.52 -0.34 3.05
CA ASP A 193 -3.50 -1.16 3.70
C ASP A 193 -3.11 -0.56 5.06
N LEU A 194 -3.44 -1.26 6.13
CA LEU A 194 -3.28 -0.75 7.49
C LEU A 194 -2.45 -1.68 8.35
N ASN A 195 -1.44 -1.10 9.00
CA ASN A 195 -0.76 -1.67 10.14
C ASN A 195 -1.46 -1.23 11.45
N ILE A 196 -1.99 -2.18 12.24
CA ILE A 196 -2.82 -1.92 13.43
C ILE A 196 -2.16 -2.54 14.68
N ASN A 197 -1.04 -1.95 15.11
CA ASN A 197 -0.25 -2.42 16.25
C ASN A 197 -0.53 -1.70 17.58
N ASP A 198 -1.44 -0.73 17.63
CA ASP A 198 -1.72 0.01 18.88
C ASP A 198 -3.20 0.11 19.19
N ASN A 199 -3.53 -0.02 20.48
CA ASN A 199 -4.90 0.14 20.98
C ASN A 199 -5.61 1.43 20.51
N PRO A 200 -4.96 2.63 20.52
CA PRO A 200 -5.62 3.86 20.08
C PRO A 200 -6.04 3.89 18.61
N ILE A 201 -5.43 3.07 17.74
CA ILE A 201 -5.71 3.08 16.29
C ILE A 201 -6.70 1.99 15.85
N ILE A 202 -6.95 0.95 16.65
CA ILE A 202 -7.85 -0.17 16.30
C ILE A 202 -9.26 0.30 15.95
N TYR A 203 -9.90 1.04 16.85
CA TYR A 203 -11.28 1.50 16.63
C TYR A 203 -11.38 2.54 15.52
N PRO A 204 -10.48 3.53 15.42
CA PRO A 204 -10.43 4.42 14.25
C PRO A 204 -10.23 3.68 12.93
N ALA A 205 -9.39 2.64 12.88
CA ALA A 205 -9.19 1.83 11.67
C ALA A 205 -10.46 1.05 11.29
N LEU A 206 -11.14 0.43 12.26
CA LEU A 206 -12.43 -0.25 12.02
C LEU A 206 -13.49 0.74 11.53
N ASN A 207 -13.57 1.94 12.12
CA ASN A 207 -14.49 2.99 11.68
C ASN A 207 -14.16 3.47 10.25
N LEU A 208 -12.88 3.56 9.90
CA LEU A 208 -12.44 3.87 8.54
C LEU A 208 -12.93 2.81 7.55
N ILE A 209 -12.67 1.53 7.82
CA ILE A 209 -13.11 0.41 6.96
C ILE A 209 -14.64 0.44 6.78
N GLU A 210 -15.40 0.61 7.87
CA GLU A 210 -16.85 0.67 7.81
C GLU A 210 -17.36 1.85 6.98
N ASN A 211 -16.72 3.01 7.09
CA ASN A 211 -17.12 4.22 6.37
C ASN A 211 -16.92 4.10 4.86
N ILE A 212 -15.79 3.50 4.42
CA ILE A 212 -15.44 3.39 3.00
C ILE A 212 -15.93 2.08 2.35
N LYS A 213 -16.63 1.21 3.08
CA LYS A 213 -16.99 -0.16 2.65
C LYS A 213 -17.72 -0.25 1.31
N HIS A 214 -18.39 0.82 0.85
CA HIS A 214 -19.10 0.81 -0.43
C HIS A 214 -18.17 0.93 -1.64
N ASN A 215 -16.97 1.49 -1.46
CA ASN A 215 -15.98 1.68 -2.52
C ASN A 215 -14.77 0.74 -2.37
N LEU A 216 -14.57 0.18 -1.17
CA LEU A 216 -13.44 -0.68 -0.84
C LEU A 216 -13.48 -2.02 -1.60
N ASN A 217 -12.43 -2.26 -2.39
CA ASN A 217 -12.24 -3.51 -3.16
C ASN A 217 -11.04 -4.33 -2.67
N TYR A 218 -10.05 -3.67 -2.08
CA TYR A 218 -8.80 -4.26 -1.62
C TYR A 218 -8.54 -3.83 -0.18
N LEU A 219 -8.40 -4.81 0.72
CA LEU A 219 -8.12 -4.57 2.13
C LEU A 219 -6.97 -5.45 2.61
N THR A 220 -5.94 -4.80 3.15
CA THR A 220 -4.86 -5.43 3.90
C THR A 220 -4.88 -4.94 5.33
N ILE A 221 -4.83 -5.87 6.29
CA ILE A 221 -4.66 -5.58 7.71
C ILE A 221 -3.47 -6.38 8.22
N SER A 222 -2.49 -5.67 8.77
CA SER A 222 -1.29 -6.23 9.36
C SER A 222 -1.26 -5.92 10.86
N ILE A 223 -1.00 -6.96 11.66
CA ILE A 223 -0.87 -6.86 13.13
C ILE A 223 0.32 -7.72 13.52
N HIS A 224 1.33 -7.09 14.12
CA HIS A 224 2.64 -7.68 14.40
C HIS A 224 2.87 -7.96 15.89
N ASP A 225 1.90 -7.68 16.76
CA ASP A 225 2.01 -7.84 18.20
C ASP A 225 1.05 -8.90 18.79
N ASN A 226 1.29 -9.24 20.05
CA ASN A 226 0.48 -10.22 20.79
C ASN A 226 -0.49 -9.57 21.80
N ASN A 227 -0.75 -8.26 21.68
CA ASN A 227 -1.51 -7.46 22.65
C ASN A 227 -3.04 -7.66 22.57
N GLY A 228 -3.50 -8.80 22.05
CA GLY A 228 -4.92 -9.11 21.87
C GLY A 228 -5.61 -8.36 20.73
N HIS A 229 -4.88 -7.55 19.97
CA HIS A 229 -5.41 -6.79 18.83
C HIS A 229 -6.01 -7.69 17.74
N ASN A 230 -5.38 -8.84 17.46
CA ASN A 230 -5.90 -9.86 16.53
C ASN A 230 -7.34 -10.27 16.87
N SER A 231 -7.61 -10.54 18.16
CA SER A 231 -8.94 -10.93 18.64
C SER A 231 -9.98 -9.83 18.43
N ILE A 232 -9.63 -8.58 18.75
CA ILE A 232 -10.54 -7.43 18.60
C ILE A 232 -10.90 -7.22 17.12
N ILE A 233 -9.90 -7.25 16.24
CA ILE A 233 -10.09 -7.09 14.80
C ILE A 233 -10.96 -8.24 14.26
N LEU A 234 -10.63 -9.50 14.53
CA LEU A 234 -11.40 -10.65 14.03
C LEU A 234 -12.88 -10.62 14.49
N GLN A 235 -13.14 -10.28 15.76
CA GLN A 235 -14.51 -10.25 16.29
C GLN A 235 -15.39 -9.14 15.67
N LYS A 236 -14.78 -8.06 15.14
CA LYS A 236 -15.51 -6.89 14.60
C LYS A 236 -15.51 -6.84 13.08
N LEU A 237 -14.40 -7.21 12.45
CA LEU A 237 -14.14 -7.00 11.03
C LEU A 237 -15.22 -7.63 10.13
N GLY A 238 -15.66 -8.85 10.45
CA GLY A 238 -16.62 -9.56 9.60
C GLY A 238 -17.97 -8.85 9.45
N LYS A 239 -18.35 -7.96 10.39
CA LYS A 239 -19.59 -7.18 10.34
C LYS A 239 -19.50 -5.92 9.48
N ILE A 240 -18.29 -5.44 9.23
CA ILE A 240 -18.05 -4.12 8.61
C ILE A 240 -17.42 -4.20 7.22
N ILE A 241 -16.87 -5.35 6.84
CA ILE A 241 -16.29 -5.54 5.51
C ILE A 241 -17.37 -5.53 4.41
N PRO A 242 -17.00 -5.16 3.17
CA PRO A 242 -17.92 -5.18 2.03
C PRO A 242 -18.45 -6.59 1.73
N LEU A 243 -19.60 -6.67 1.07
CA LEU A 243 -20.16 -7.95 0.58
C LEU A 243 -19.31 -8.58 -0.53
N LYS A 244 -18.49 -7.78 -1.21
CA LYS A 244 -17.60 -8.26 -2.27
C LYS A 244 -16.25 -7.56 -2.18
N LEU A 245 -15.18 -8.34 -2.15
CA LEU A 245 -13.80 -7.86 -2.22
C LEU A 245 -13.08 -8.55 -3.38
N GLU A 246 -12.23 -7.81 -4.07
CA GLU A 246 -11.25 -8.39 -5.01
C GLU A 246 -10.09 -9.02 -4.24
N TYR A 247 -9.71 -8.43 -3.10
CA TYR A 247 -8.58 -8.86 -2.29
C TYR A 247 -8.81 -8.59 -0.80
N LEU A 248 -8.64 -9.61 0.03
CA LEU A 248 -8.57 -9.49 1.49
C LEU A 248 -7.31 -10.20 1.98
N HIS A 249 -6.46 -9.46 2.70
CA HIS A 249 -5.25 -9.98 3.28
C HIS A 249 -5.18 -9.67 4.78
N LEU A 250 -5.16 -10.74 5.57
CA LEU A 250 -5.04 -10.69 7.01
C LEU A 250 -3.67 -11.23 7.41
N TYR A 251 -2.74 -10.34 7.75
CA TYR A 251 -1.43 -10.67 8.29
C TYR A 251 -1.47 -10.51 9.81
N LEU A 252 -1.70 -11.60 10.53
CA LEU A 252 -2.01 -11.59 11.96
C LEU A 252 -0.94 -12.31 12.77
N TYR A 253 -0.48 -11.70 13.86
CA TYR A 253 0.56 -12.29 14.71
C TYR A 253 0.18 -13.64 15.32
N TYR A 254 -1.05 -13.75 15.84
CA TYR A 254 -1.57 -14.95 16.49
C TYR A 254 -3.09 -15.02 16.33
N ILE A 255 -3.58 -16.10 15.72
CA ILE A 255 -5.00 -16.34 15.52
C ILE A 255 -5.54 -17.35 16.53
N LYS A 256 -6.56 -16.95 17.32
CA LYS A 256 -7.41 -17.87 18.09
C LYS A 256 -8.49 -18.43 17.17
N ALA A 257 -8.66 -19.75 17.15
CA ALA A 257 -9.63 -20.43 16.30
C ALA A 257 -11.06 -19.95 16.55
N TYR A 258 -11.42 -19.70 17.82
CA TYR A 258 -12.73 -19.15 18.18
C TYR A 258 -12.98 -17.76 17.58
N ASP A 259 -12.04 -16.81 17.75
CA ASP A 259 -12.20 -15.46 17.21
C ASP A 259 -12.23 -15.47 15.67
N PHE A 260 -11.45 -16.36 15.06
CA PHE A 260 -11.46 -16.55 13.62
C PHE A 260 -12.78 -17.14 13.11
N GLU A 261 -13.37 -18.08 13.86
CA GLU A 261 -14.70 -18.59 13.54
C GLU A 261 -15.78 -17.49 13.67
N VAL A 262 -15.68 -16.61 14.68
CA VAL A 262 -16.56 -15.43 14.81
C VAL A 262 -16.44 -14.52 13.58
N PHE A 263 -15.21 -14.26 13.10
CA PHE A 263 -14.97 -13.50 11.87
C PHE A 263 -15.66 -14.16 10.66
N LEU A 264 -15.48 -15.47 10.49
CA LEU A 264 -16.03 -16.22 9.35
C LEU A 264 -17.57 -16.27 9.35
N LYS A 265 -18.18 -16.44 10.53
CA LYS A 265 -19.63 -16.42 10.71
C LYS A 265 -20.21 -15.03 10.45
N SER A 266 -19.60 -13.98 11.01
CA SER A 266 -20.09 -12.61 10.84
C SER A 266 -19.95 -12.09 9.42
N SER A 267 -18.95 -12.59 8.68
CA SER A 267 -18.76 -12.26 7.27
C SER A 267 -19.48 -13.20 6.31
N GLN A 268 -20.39 -14.08 6.74
CA GLN A 268 -20.92 -15.21 5.92
C GLN A 268 -21.40 -14.86 4.51
N ASP A 269 -21.88 -13.63 4.31
CA ASP A 269 -22.42 -13.14 3.03
C ASP A 269 -21.36 -12.45 2.14
N THR A 270 -20.13 -12.30 2.62
CA THR A 270 -19.02 -11.68 1.88
C THR A 270 -18.37 -12.69 0.93
N PHE A 271 -18.25 -12.33 -0.34
CA PHE A 271 -17.43 -13.01 -1.33
C PHE A 271 -16.09 -12.30 -1.52
N THR A 272 -14.98 -13.04 -1.47
CA THR A 272 -13.63 -12.48 -1.66
C THR A 272 -12.91 -13.22 -2.76
N LYS A 273 -12.56 -12.55 -3.87
CA LYS A 273 -11.88 -13.22 -4.98
C LYS A 273 -10.51 -13.78 -4.60
N LYS A 274 -9.66 -13.00 -3.92
CA LYS A 274 -8.35 -13.44 -3.38
C LYS A 274 -8.35 -13.29 -1.85
N LEU A 275 -8.30 -14.40 -1.12
CA LEU A 275 -8.19 -14.40 0.35
C LEU A 275 -6.80 -14.88 0.77
N LEU A 276 -6.10 -14.05 1.53
CA LEU A 276 -4.80 -14.36 2.12
C LEU A 276 -4.88 -14.26 3.63
N ILE A 277 -4.36 -15.29 4.30
CA ILE A 277 -4.26 -15.33 5.76
C ILE A 277 -2.85 -15.74 6.12
N SER A 278 -2.20 -14.98 6.99
CA SER A 278 -0.93 -15.37 7.62
C SER A 278 -1.11 -15.36 9.12
N ASN A 279 -0.77 -16.48 9.75
CA ASN A 279 -0.75 -16.65 11.19
C ASN A 279 0.71 -16.75 11.63
N ILE A 280 1.35 -15.63 11.99
CA ILE A 280 2.83 -15.52 12.03
C ILE A 280 3.45 -16.44 13.08
N THR A 281 2.87 -16.48 14.29
CA THR A 281 3.37 -17.30 15.41
C THR A 281 2.47 -18.50 15.65
N LYS A 282 2.71 -19.29 16.72
CA LYS A 282 2.02 -20.54 17.12
C LYS A 282 0.50 -20.39 17.36
N GLY A 283 -0.26 -19.85 16.41
CA GLY A 283 -1.71 -19.75 16.47
C GLY A 283 -2.38 -21.12 16.47
N GLN A 284 -3.69 -21.12 16.63
CA GLN A 284 -4.48 -22.35 16.59
C GLN A 284 -4.74 -22.77 15.14
N ASP A 285 -4.99 -24.06 14.91
CA ASP A 285 -5.41 -24.58 13.61
C ASP A 285 -6.73 -23.91 13.18
N ILE A 286 -6.70 -23.29 11.99
CA ILE A 286 -7.84 -22.61 11.40
C ILE A 286 -8.41 -23.34 10.19
N LEU A 287 -7.74 -24.40 9.70
CA LEU A 287 -8.13 -25.12 8.49
C LEU A 287 -9.54 -25.72 8.59
N PRO A 288 -9.98 -26.32 9.73
CA PRO A 288 -11.35 -26.80 9.88
C PRO A 288 -12.41 -25.70 9.66
N SER A 289 -12.14 -24.50 10.17
CA SER A 289 -13.03 -23.34 10.00
C SER A 289 -13.02 -22.83 8.55
N ILE A 290 -11.86 -22.80 7.89
CA ILE A 290 -11.76 -22.47 6.46
C ILE A 290 -12.57 -23.45 5.63
N LYS A 291 -12.40 -24.76 5.84
CA LYS A 291 -13.18 -25.78 5.11
C LYS A 291 -14.68 -25.59 5.31
N THR A 292 -15.10 -25.32 6.55
CA THR A 292 -16.53 -25.19 6.89
C THR A 292 -17.17 -23.93 6.31
N TYR A 293 -16.55 -22.77 6.51
CA TYR A 293 -17.18 -21.49 6.21
C TYR A 293 -16.74 -20.86 4.89
N ILE A 294 -15.58 -21.24 4.33
CA ILE A 294 -15.07 -20.73 3.07
C ILE A 294 -15.21 -21.75 1.94
N MET A 295 -14.65 -22.96 2.12
CA MET A 295 -14.60 -23.98 1.06
C MET A 295 -15.99 -24.50 0.70
N LYS A 296 -16.71 -25.07 1.68
CA LYS A 296 -18.08 -25.61 1.46
C LYS A 296 -19.07 -24.56 0.99
N LYS A 297 -18.83 -23.29 1.30
CA LYS A 297 -19.66 -22.14 0.89
C LYS A 297 -19.18 -21.48 -0.41
N ARG A 298 -18.06 -21.93 -0.99
CA ARG A 298 -17.46 -21.39 -2.24
C ARG A 298 -17.29 -19.87 -2.25
N ARG A 299 -16.86 -19.31 -1.10
CA ARG A 299 -16.80 -17.85 -0.89
C ARG A 299 -15.55 -17.17 -1.44
N VAL A 300 -14.62 -17.96 -1.99
CA VAL A 300 -13.36 -17.47 -2.54
C VAL A 300 -13.03 -18.12 -3.87
N LYS A 301 -12.21 -17.45 -4.68
CA LYS A 301 -11.67 -18.02 -5.93
C LYS A 301 -10.21 -18.44 -5.80
N TYR A 302 -9.42 -17.62 -5.13
CA TYR A 302 -8.02 -17.87 -4.82
C TYR A 302 -7.81 -17.81 -3.32
N LEU A 303 -7.10 -18.79 -2.79
CA LEU A 303 -6.81 -18.92 -1.36
C LEU A 303 -5.32 -19.11 -1.15
N ALA A 304 -4.74 -18.38 -0.21
CA ALA A 304 -3.43 -18.69 0.32
C ALA A 304 -3.44 -18.55 1.84
N ILE A 305 -2.91 -19.57 2.53
CA ILE A 305 -2.80 -19.57 3.99
C ILE A 305 -1.37 -19.93 4.33
N ASN A 306 -0.68 -19.00 4.99
CA ASN A 306 0.60 -19.26 5.62
C ASN A 306 0.36 -19.75 7.05
N ASN A 307 1.08 -20.80 7.45
CA ASN A 307 0.93 -21.49 8.74
C ASN A 307 -0.48 -22.05 8.98
N ALA A 308 -0.95 -22.90 8.05
CA ALA A 308 -2.30 -23.44 8.11
C ALA A 308 -2.50 -24.56 9.15
N LEU A 309 -1.48 -25.38 9.42
CA LEU A 309 -1.63 -26.65 10.18
C LEU A 309 -0.72 -26.85 11.40
N PHE A 310 0.19 -25.92 11.71
CA PHE A 310 1.20 -26.04 12.80
C PHE A 310 1.58 -27.48 13.17
N ARG A 311 2.28 -28.19 12.26
CA ARG A 311 2.72 -29.57 12.51
C ARG A 311 3.94 -29.66 13.44
N SER A 312 4.80 -28.63 13.51
CA SER A 312 5.92 -28.53 14.48
C SER A 312 6.50 -27.10 14.57
N GLU A 313 7.42 -26.87 15.52
CA GLU A 313 8.05 -25.56 15.79
C GLU A 313 8.93 -24.99 14.66
N PHE A 314 9.29 -25.80 13.66
CA PHE A 314 10.28 -25.43 12.62
C PHE A 314 9.78 -25.56 11.19
N VAL A 315 8.50 -25.91 10.97
CA VAL A 315 7.94 -26.13 9.64
C VAL A 315 6.67 -25.30 9.48
N SER A 316 6.77 -24.19 8.74
CA SER A 316 5.62 -23.44 8.26
C SER A 316 4.98 -24.18 7.09
N ASP A 317 3.87 -24.88 7.35
CA ASP A 317 3.11 -25.52 6.28
C ASP A 317 2.18 -24.49 5.67
N GLU A 318 2.65 -23.83 4.61
CA GLU A 318 1.73 -23.16 3.68
C GLU A 318 0.69 -24.18 3.20
N LEU A 319 -0.58 -23.79 3.14
CA LEU A 319 -1.65 -24.65 2.62
C LEU A 319 -1.32 -25.19 1.21
N PHE A 320 -0.59 -24.39 0.42
CA PHE A 320 -0.16 -24.76 -0.92
C PHE A 320 0.75 -26.00 -0.96
N SER A 321 1.50 -26.26 0.11
CA SER A 321 2.42 -27.41 0.20
C SER A 321 1.70 -28.72 0.59
N LEU A 322 0.42 -28.66 0.95
CA LEU A 322 -0.37 -29.81 1.38
C LEU A 322 -1.16 -30.37 0.20
N GLU A 323 -0.56 -31.27 -0.57
CA GLU A 323 -1.13 -31.74 -1.84
C GLU A 323 -2.57 -32.26 -1.74
N ASP A 324 -2.87 -33.06 -0.72
CA ASP A 324 -4.21 -33.64 -0.54
C ASP A 324 -5.25 -32.57 -0.19
N GLU A 325 -4.87 -31.60 0.63
CA GLU A 325 -5.69 -30.44 0.95
C GLU A 325 -5.95 -29.59 -0.30
N VAL A 326 -4.90 -29.29 -1.06
CA VAL A 326 -5.00 -28.53 -2.32
C VAL A 326 -5.93 -29.24 -3.31
N LYS A 327 -5.83 -30.57 -3.45
CA LYS A 327 -6.75 -31.37 -4.28
C LYS A 327 -8.18 -31.27 -3.77
N GLU A 328 -8.41 -31.31 -2.46
CA GLU A 328 -9.75 -31.14 -1.87
C GLU A 328 -10.35 -29.76 -2.21
N PHE A 329 -9.61 -28.67 -2.02
CA PHE A 329 -10.06 -27.32 -2.39
C PHE A 329 -10.39 -27.18 -3.88
N MET A 330 -9.63 -27.86 -4.76
CA MET A 330 -9.91 -27.84 -6.20
C MET A 330 -11.29 -28.43 -6.55
N LEU A 331 -11.80 -29.41 -5.78
CA LEU A 331 -13.15 -29.96 -5.97
C LEU A 331 -14.27 -28.93 -5.73
N TYR A 332 -13.94 -27.82 -5.06
CA TYR A 332 -14.85 -26.70 -4.78
C TYR A 332 -14.56 -25.48 -5.67
N ASP A 333 -13.81 -25.65 -6.76
CA ASP A 333 -13.38 -24.58 -7.68
C ASP A 333 -12.50 -23.50 -7.04
N ILE A 334 -11.84 -23.83 -5.91
CA ILE A 334 -10.94 -22.92 -5.19
C ILE A 334 -9.49 -23.22 -5.59
N LYS A 335 -8.81 -22.19 -6.10
CA LYS A 335 -7.40 -22.30 -6.48
C LYS A 335 -6.50 -21.91 -5.32
N VAL A 336 -5.93 -22.91 -4.66
CA VAL A 336 -4.88 -22.66 -3.66
C VAL A 336 -3.60 -22.20 -4.36
N LYS A 337 -2.96 -21.15 -3.83
CA LYS A 337 -1.71 -20.58 -4.33
C LYS A 337 -0.71 -20.43 -3.19
N SER A 338 0.58 -20.37 -3.53
CA SER A 338 1.60 -20.01 -2.55
C SER A 338 1.31 -18.63 -2.00
N TYR A 339 1.66 -18.43 -0.73
CA TYR A 339 1.34 -17.20 -0.02
C TYR A 339 1.98 -15.97 -0.70
N TYR A 340 3.29 -16.03 -0.92
CA TYR A 340 4.03 -14.96 -1.61
C TYR A 340 3.64 -14.80 -3.08
N GLY A 341 3.15 -15.87 -3.74
CA GLY A 341 2.69 -15.79 -5.12
C GLY A 341 1.32 -15.14 -5.29
N LEU A 342 0.50 -15.11 -4.23
CA LEU A 342 -0.81 -14.46 -4.23
C LEU A 342 -0.77 -13.05 -3.62
N ALA A 343 0.20 -12.76 -2.77
CA ALA A 343 0.34 -11.48 -2.09
C ALA A 343 0.62 -10.37 -3.09
N ILE A 344 -0.15 -9.28 -3.00
CA ILE A 344 0.09 -8.07 -3.79
C ILE A 344 1.15 -7.27 -3.03
N ASN A 345 2.39 -7.31 -3.51
CA ASN A 345 3.40 -6.36 -3.05
C ASN A 345 3.17 -4.99 -3.74
N MET A 346 3.83 -3.95 -3.23
CA MET A 346 3.67 -2.58 -3.73
C MET A 346 4.09 -2.39 -5.19
N ASP A 347 4.99 -3.22 -5.70
CA ASP A 347 5.42 -3.18 -7.10
C ASP A 347 4.38 -3.79 -8.04
N ASP A 348 3.67 -4.83 -7.58
CA ASP A 348 2.55 -5.43 -8.29
C ASP A 348 1.29 -4.56 -8.21
N PHE A 349 1.06 -3.89 -7.08
CA PHE A 349 0.03 -2.85 -6.96
C PHE A 349 0.24 -1.74 -8.00
N MET A 350 1.48 -1.26 -8.15
CA MET A 350 1.79 -0.25 -9.16
C MET A 350 1.51 -0.71 -10.59
N LYS A 351 1.66 -2.00 -10.89
CA LYS A 351 1.29 -2.54 -12.21
C LYS A 351 -0.22 -2.68 -12.39
N GLU A 352 -0.98 -2.88 -11.32
CA GLU A 352 -2.44 -2.99 -11.39
C GLU A 352 -3.14 -1.60 -11.43
N VAL A 353 -2.49 -0.55 -10.92
CA VAL A 353 -3.12 0.77 -10.70
C VAL A 353 -2.61 1.90 -11.63
N ILE A 354 -1.48 1.72 -12.33
CA ILE A 354 -0.89 2.70 -13.28
C ILE A 354 -1.12 2.33 -14.75
#